data_AF-A0A7C6RBQ3-F1
#
_entry.id   AF-A0A7C6RBQ3-F1
#
_cell.length_a   1.000
_cell.length_b   1.000
_cell.length_c   1.000
_cell.angle_alpha   90.00
_cell.angle_beta   90.00
_cell.angle_gamma   90.00
#
_symmetry.space_group_name_H-M   'P 1'
#
loop_
_entity.id
_entity.type
_entity.pdbx_description
1 polymer ?
#
loop_
_entity_poly.entity_id
_entity_poly.type
_entity_poly.pdbx_seq_one_letter_code
_entity_poly.pdbx_strand_id
1 'polypeptide(L)'
;MGGTKKLLLLPFLLLFLFPIWGRVSEPAARLPAFPRLLNNQARVATAAAALPGLVAEKPVLFFSRGCVRLVGEVLNDGNQAAAWIRVEAVLRNRRGGVVGQEYTYIKHLNPGERKPYYLLLPEEEAVEGVEIMIASSCPVREKVVTLVGSDLQISRGKGGFLHISGKVTNRGTKGHDLVKVILKFTGREGEIIDMVSHYLSDLEPGEEREFACSWEERGGWTTVEVLFD
;
A
#
# COMPACT_ATOMS: atom_id res chain seq x y z
N MET A 1 -36.84 -57.01 51.70
CA MET A 1 -35.60 -57.74 51.33
C MET A 1 -35.34 -57.50 49.84
N GLY A 2 -34.14 -57.03 49.50
CA GLY A 2 -33.58 -56.92 48.13
C GLY A 2 -34.32 -55.96 47.19
N GLY A 3 -33.80 -54.80 46.75
CA GLY A 3 -32.45 -54.50 46.31
C GLY A 3 -32.37 -54.61 44.79
N THR A 4 -32.33 -53.50 44.06
CA THR A 4 -31.40 -53.25 42.94
C THR A 4 -31.60 -51.87 42.31
N LYS A 5 -30.45 -51.21 42.08
CA LYS A 5 -30.24 -49.93 41.41
C LYS A 5 -30.54 -50.03 39.92
N LYS A 6 -31.03 -48.96 39.30
CA LYS A 6 -30.67 -48.59 37.93
C LYS A 6 -30.50 -47.07 37.81
N LEU A 7 -29.29 -46.72 37.40
CA LEU A 7 -28.78 -45.40 37.02
C LEU A 7 -29.14 -45.17 35.55
N LEU A 8 -29.72 -44.02 35.18
CA LEU A 8 -29.73 -43.57 33.79
C LEU A 8 -29.91 -42.03 33.68
N LEU A 9 -28.79 -41.40 33.29
CA LEU A 9 -28.62 -40.30 32.33
C LEU A 9 -29.60 -39.11 32.29
N LEU A 10 -29.01 -37.93 32.50
CA LEU A 10 -29.54 -36.59 32.20
C LEU A 10 -30.09 -36.45 30.78
N PRO A 11 -31.10 -35.59 30.58
CA PRO A 11 -31.26 -34.81 29.37
C PRO A 11 -30.74 -33.37 29.55
N PHE A 12 -29.82 -32.95 28.68
CA PHE A 12 -29.50 -31.56 28.42
C PHE A 12 -30.73 -30.88 27.78
N LEU A 13 -31.32 -29.90 28.46
CA LEU A 13 -32.39 -29.08 27.92
C LEU A 13 -31.80 -27.75 27.44
N LEU A 14 -32.00 -27.45 26.15
CA LEU A 14 -31.76 -26.14 25.54
C LEU A 14 -32.53 -25.05 26.30
N LEU A 15 -31.83 -23.97 26.65
CA LEU A 15 -32.43 -22.71 27.07
C LEU A 15 -31.94 -21.59 26.13
N PHE A 16 -32.75 -21.31 25.12
CA PHE A 16 -32.74 -20.05 24.37
C PHE A 16 -33.55 -19.03 25.16
N LEU A 17 -32.91 -18.07 25.83
CA LEU A 17 -33.54 -16.80 26.21
C LEU A 17 -32.43 -15.74 26.42
N PHE A 18 -32.18 -14.92 25.39
CA PHE A 18 -31.52 -13.61 25.54
C PHE A 18 -32.52 -12.52 25.15
N PRO A 19 -32.86 -11.60 26.07
CA PRO A 19 -33.35 -10.29 25.69
C PRO A 19 -32.31 -9.26 26.14
N ILE A 20 -31.49 -8.76 25.21
CA ILE A 20 -30.78 -7.48 25.42
C ILE A 20 -30.84 -6.70 24.11
N TRP A 21 -31.91 -5.94 23.93
CA TRP A 21 -31.89 -4.78 23.05
C TRP A 21 -31.11 -3.67 23.76
N GLY A 22 -29.79 -3.72 23.63
CA GLY A 22 -28.89 -2.61 23.95
C GLY A 22 -28.45 -1.98 22.64
N ARG A 23 -29.06 -0.85 22.27
CA ARG A 23 -28.58 -0.02 21.17
C ARG A 23 -27.31 0.67 21.67
N VAL A 24 -26.17 0.00 21.53
CA VAL A 24 -24.86 0.64 21.69
C VAL A 24 -24.69 1.57 20.49
N SER A 25 -25.07 2.84 20.67
CA SER A 25 -24.50 3.90 19.85
C SER A 25 -23.01 3.94 20.18
N GLU A 26 -22.18 3.33 19.33
CA GLU A 26 -20.76 3.68 19.33
C GLU A 26 -20.68 5.21 19.20
N PRO A 27 -19.98 5.91 20.09
CA PRO A 27 -19.64 7.30 19.82
C PRO A 27 -18.91 7.26 18.48
N ALA A 28 -19.40 8.01 17.50
CA ALA A 28 -18.71 8.19 16.23
C ALA A 28 -17.25 8.48 16.58
N ALA A 29 -16.37 7.50 16.41
CA ALA A 29 -14.96 7.67 16.64
C ALA A 29 -14.62 8.87 15.75
N ARG A 30 -14.18 9.97 16.37
CA ARG A 30 -13.68 11.12 15.61
C ARG A 30 -12.68 10.50 14.65
N LEU A 31 -13.01 10.50 13.36
CA LEU A 31 -12.06 10.11 12.33
C LEU A 31 -10.77 10.89 12.67
N PRO A 32 -9.62 10.20 12.76
CA PRO A 32 -8.37 10.89 13.07
C PRO A 32 -8.25 12.08 12.13
N ALA A 33 -7.85 13.22 12.69
CA ALA A 33 -7.73 14.48 11.97
C ALA A 33 -7.07 14.22 10.61
N PHE A 34 -7.67 14.81 9.56
CA PHE A 34 -7.18 14.72 8.19
C PHE A 34 -5.64 14.90 8.15
N PRO A 35 -4.95 14.16 7.26
CA PRO A 35 -3.50 14.26 7.14
C PRO A 35 -3.09 15.73 6.99
N ARG A 36 -2.15 16.18 7.83
CA ARG A 36 -1.51 17.48 7.65
C ARG A 36 -0.68 17.40 6.36
N LEU A 37 -1.24 17.88 5.26
CA LEU A 37 -0.53 17.99 3.99
C LEU A 37 0.58 19.04 4.14
N LEU A 38 1.82 18.59 4.36
CA LEU A 38 3.02 19.42 4.20
C LEU A 38 3.35 19.57 2.71
N ASN A 39 2.39 20.00 1.89
CA ASN A 39 2.63 20.13 0.45
C ASN A 39 3.62 21.27 0.11
N ASN A 40 4.02 22.13 1.05
CA ASN A 40 4.77 23.34 0.70
C ASN A 40 6.28 23.26 0.89
N GLN A 41 6.86 22.13 1.34
CA GLN A 41 8.32 22.00 1.57
C GLN A 41 8.97 20.72 1.05
N ALA A 42 8.28 19.93 0.21
CA ALA A 42 8.91 18.80 -0.46
C ALA A 42 9.91 19.28 -1.52
N ARG A 43 11.14 18.79 -1.45
CA ARG A 43 12.19 18.98 -2.47
C ARG A 43 12.49 17.64 -3.11
N VAL A 44 12.73 17.66 -4.42
CA VAL A 44 13.09 16.47 -5.16
C VAL A 44 14.42 16.71 -5.86
N ALA A 45 15.30 15.72 -5.78
CA ALA A 45 16.61 15.72 -6.41
C ALA A 45 16.89 14.35 -7.05
N THR A 46 17.80 14.35 -8.01
CA THR A 46 18.34 13.14 -8.63
C THR A 46 19.84 13.15 -8.41
N ALA A 47 20.39 12.08 -7.83
CA ALA A 47 21.82 11.98 -7.57
C ALA A 47 22.59 11.73 -8.87
N ALA A 48 23.87 12.11 -8.90
CA ALA A 48 24.75 11.86 -10.05
C ALA A 48 24.92 10.36 -10.40
N ALA A 49 24.68 9.47 -9.43
CA ALA A 49 24.73 8.02 -9.62
C ALA A 49 23.42 7.41 -10.17
N ALA A 50 22.36 8.21 -10.31
CA ALA A 50 21.13 7.79 -10.97
C ALA A 50 21.22 8.00 -12.48
N LEU A 51 20.50 7.17 -13.23
CA LEU A 51 20.42 7.31 -14.67
C LEU A 51 19.72 8.62 -15.06
N PRO A 52 20.20 9.31 -16.11
CA PRO A 52 19.51 10.47 -16.66
C PRO A 52 18.07 10.12 -17.05
N GLY A 53 17.13 11.05 -16.80
CA GLY A 53 15.72 10.89 -17.13
C GLY A 53 14.86 10.26 -16.02
N LEU A 54 15.46 9.74 -14.94
CA LEU A 54 14.70 9.36 -13.75
C LEU A 54 14.31 10.61 -12.96
N VAL A 55 13.01 10.81 -12.80
CA VAL A 55 12.41 11.96 -12.12
C VAL A 55 11.47 11.46 -11.04
N ALA A 56 11.78 11.75 -9.79
CA ALA A 56 10.83 11.54 -8.70
C ALA A 56 9.83 12.69 -8.71
N GLU A 57 8.56 12.37 -8.62
CA GLU A 57 7.50 13.36 -8.47
C GLU A 57 7.41 13.83 -7.02
N LYS A 58 6.71 14.95 -6.84
CA LYS A 58 6.50 15.49 -5.51
C LYS A 58 5.67 14.51 -4.68
N PRO A 59 6.18 14.06 -3.52
CA PRO A 59 5.44 13.10 -2.71
C PRO A 59 4.29 13.76 -1.97
N VAL A 60 3.32 12.94 -1.58
CA VAL A 60 2.29 13.25 -0.60
C VAL A 60 2.66 12.62 0.73
N LEU A 61 2.47 13.37 1.82
CA LEU A 61 2.79 12.95 3.18
C LEU A 61 1.51 12.77 3.97
N PHE A 62 1.39 11.62 4.64
CA PHE A 62 0.29 11.30 5.53
C PHE A 62 0.82 11.01 6.92
N PHE A 63 0.38 11.83 7.87
CA PHE A 63 0.71 11.68 9.28
C PHE A 63 -0.39 10.86 9.95
N SER A 64 -0.03 9.76 10.60
CA SER A 64 -0.99 8.93 11.31
C SER A 64 -0.33 8.00 12.31
N ARG A 65 -0.88 7.96 13.53
CA ARG A 65 -0.50 7.00 14.58
C ARG A 65 1.01 6.98 14.89
N GLY A 66 1.67 8.14 14.85
CA GLY A 66 3.10 8.23 15.14
C GLY A 66 3.99 7.78 13.98
N CYS A 67 3.46 7.74 12.75
CA CYS A 67 4.23 7.47 11.54
C CYS A 67 3.93 8.49 10.44
N VAL A 68 4.95 8.81 9.66
CA VAL A 68 4.84 9.51 8.38
C VAL A 68 4.84 8.47 7.27
N ARG A 69 3.75 8.41 6.52
CA ARG A 69 3.69 7.72 5.24
C ARG A 69 4.02 8.70 4.14
N LEU A 70 4.88 8.26 3.24
CA LEU A 70 5.28 9.04 2.09
C LEU A 70 5.03 8.23 0.84
N VAL A 71 4.27 8.83 -0.06
CA VAL A 71 3.82 8.19 -1.30
C VAL A 71 4.11 9.11 -2.47
N GLY A 72 4.68 8.56 -3.53
CA GLY A 72 4.95 9.31 -4.76
C GLY A 72 5.22 8.37 -5.93
N GLU A 73 5.60 8.93 -7.07
CA GLU A 73 5.94 8.18 -8.28
C GLU A 73 7.33 8.56 -8.79
N VAL A 74 8.00 7.60 -9.43
CA VAL A 74 9.17 7.86 -10.27
C VAL A 74 8.74 7.67 -11.71
N LEU A 75 8.95 8.70 -12.52
CA LEU A 75 8.85 8.66 -13.97
C LEU A 75 10.23 8.37 -14.56
N ASN A 76 10.29 7.51 -15.56
CA ASN A 76 11.44 7.40 -16.45
C ASN A 76 11.17 8.17 -17.75
N ASP A 77 11.55 9.45 -17.78
CA ASP A 77 11.48 10.31 -18.97
C ASP A 77 12.74 10.17 -19.85
N GLY A 78 13.61 9.20 -19.52
CA GLY A 78 14.75 8.82 -20.33
C GLY A 78 14.37 7.87 -21.46
N ASN A 79 15.38 7.48 -22.24
CA ASN A 79 15.25 6.51 -23.33
C ASN A 79 15.82 5.13 -22.95
N GLN A 80 16.18 4.90 -21.68
CA GLN A 80 16.79 3.67 -21.21
C GLN A 80 16.03 3.13 -20.00
N ALA A 81 15.73 1.82 -20.01
CA ALA A 81 15.13 1.15 -18.87
C ALA A 81 16.11 1.09 -17.69
N ALA A 82 15.58 1.23 -16.47
CA ALA A 82 16.34 1.26 -15.24
C ALA A 82 15.89 0.14 -14.30
N ALA A 83 16.81 -0.44 -13.55
CA ALA A 83 16.52 -1.40 -12.48
C ALA A 83 17.18 -0.98 -11.17
N TRP A 84 16.69 -1.58 -10.08
CA TRP A 84 17.18 -1.37 -8.72
C TRP A 84 17.27 0.11 -8.35
N ILE A 85 16.20 0.86 -8.69
CA ILE A 85 16.14 2.30 -8.50
C ILE A 85 15.93 2.55 -7.01
N ARG A 86 16.93 3.08 -6.33
CA ARG A 86 16.84 3.43 -4.90
C ARG A 86 16.20 4.80 -4.75
N VAL A 87 15.03 4.84 -4.13
CA VAL A 87 14.35 6.08 -3.73
C VAL A 87 14.58 6.28 -2.25
N GLU A 88 15.24 7.37 -1.88
CA GLU A 88 15.51 7.75 -0.49
C GLU A 88 14.66 8.96 -0.10
N ALA A 89 14.12 8.96 1.11
CA ALA A 89 13.50 10.12 1.73
C ALA A 89 14.27 10.54 2.97
N VAL A 90 14.51 11.83 3.10
CA VAL A 90 15.09 12.45 4.29
C VAL A 90 14.09 13.46 4.85
N LEU A 91 13.57 13.20 6.04
CA LEU A 91 12.70 14.12 6.77
C LEU A 91 13.55 15.14 7.52
N ARG A 92 13.18 16.42 7.39
CA ARG A 92 13.89 17.53 8.03
C ARG A 92 12.98 18.33 8.95
N ASN A 93 13.57 18.87 10.00
CA ASN A 93 12.94 19.86 10.85
C ASN A 93 13.11 21.30 10.36
N ARG A 94 12.48 22.25 11.06
CA ARG A 94 12.55 23.70 10.75
C ARG A 94 13.96 24.25 10.58
N ARG A 95 14.91 23.70 11.34
CA ARG A 95 16.31 24.15 11.34
C ARG A 95 17.14 23.43 10.26
N GLY A 96 16.52 22.60 9.44
CA GLY A 96 17.17 21.77 8.42
C GLY A 96 17.83 20.50 8.95
N GLY A 97 17.69 20.19 10.25
CA GLY A 97 18.24 18.96 10.84
C GLY A 97 17.46 17.72 10.38
N VAL A 98 18.17 16.62 10.16
CA VAL A 98 17.56 15.33 9.78
C VAL A 98 16.87 14.72 11.01
N VAL A 99 15.59 14.38 10.86
CA VAL A 99 14.76 13.74 11.91
C VAL A 99 14.26 12.36 11.48
N GLY A 100 14.57 11.95 10.25
CA GLY A 100 14.24 10.62 9.75
C GLY A 100 14.83 10.40 8.37
N GLN A 101 15.20 9.16 8.08
CA GLN A 101 15.66 8.75 6.76
C GLN A 101 15.20 7.32 6.51
N GLU A 102 14.68 7.06 5.31
CA GLU A 102 14.28 5.72 4.87
C GLU A 102 14.45 5.61 3.36
N TYR A 103 14.52 4.37 2.86
CA TYR A 103 14.59 4.13 1.42
C TYR A 103 13.79 2.90 0.98
N THR A 104 13.50 2.86 -0.31
CA THR A 104 12.84 1.74 -0.98
C THR A 104 13.44 1.54 -2.37
N TYR A 105 13.09 0.41 -2.99
CA TYR A 105 13.54 0.08 -4.34
C TYR A 105 12.35 -0.09 -5.27
N ILE A 106 12.50 0.44 -6.48
CA ILE A 106 11.70 0.04 -7.64
C ILE A 106 12.55 -0.94 -8.44
N LYS A 107 12.04 -2.15 -8.65
CA LYS A 107 12.82 -3.24 -9.25
C LYS A 107 13.17 -2.96 -10.71
N HIS A 108 12.22 -2.39 -11.45
CA HIS A 108 12.36 -2.15 -12.89
C HIS A 108 11.43 -1.03 -13.37
N LEU A 109 11.91 -0.15 -14.25
CA LEU A 109 11.12 0.93 -14.87
C LEU A 109 11.54 1.13 -16.34
N ASN A 110 10.64 0.86 -17.28
CA ASN A 110 10.89 1.11 -18.71
C ASN A 110 10.81 2.62 -19.05
N PRO A 111 11.33 3.05 -20.21
CA PRO A 111 11.10 4.39 -20.73
C PRO A 111 9.60 4.73 -20.82
N GLY A 112 9.23 5.94 -20.38
CA GLY A 112 7.86 6.42 -20.35
C GLY A 112 6.98 5.84 -19.22
N GLU A 113 7.45 4.83 -18.50
CA GLU A 113 6.70 4.26 -17.38
C GLU A 113 6.81 5.12 -16.12
N ARG A 114 5.74 5.07 -15.33
CA ARG A 114 5.70 5.57 -13.96
C ARG A 114 5.54 4.39 -13.03
N LYS A 115 6.32 4.37 -11.94
CA LYS A 115 6.07 3.45 -10.84
C LYS A 115 6.02 4.16 -9.52
N PRO A 116 5.10 3.75 -8.65
CA PRO A 116 5.00 4.37 -7.37
C PRO A 116 6.02 3.82 -6.39
N TYR A 117 6.32 4.63 -5.37
CA TYR A 117 7.09 4.24 -4.21
C TYR A 117 6.34 4.60 -2.93
N TYR A 118 6.57 3.81 -1.89
CA TYR A 118 5.97 3.97 -0.58
C TYR A 118 7.05 3.83 0.49
N LEU A 119 7.10 4.78 1.40
CA LEU A 119 8.00 4.81 2.55
C LEU A 119 7.19 5.04 3.82
N LEU A 120 7.54 4.33 4.88
CA LEU A 120 6.95 4.48 6.20
C LEU A 120 8.07 4.82 7.18
N LEU A 121 7.98 5.99 7.79
CA LEU A 121 8.94 6.49 8.75
C LEU A 121 8.25 6.75 10.10
N PRO A 122 8.95 6.66 11.23
CA PRO A 122 8.42 7.17 12.49
C PRO A 122 8.16 8.68 12.38
N GLU A 123 7.02 9.12 12.92
CA GLU A 123 6.68 10.54 13.04
C GLU A 123 7.41 11.11 14.25
N GLU A 124 8.43 11.90 13.99
CA GLU A 124 8.99 12.80 15.00
C GLU A 124 8.23 14.12 14.97
N GLU A 125 8.00 14.72 16.15
CA GLU A 125 7.17 15.94 16.32
C GLU A 125 7.65 17.16 15.50
N ALA A 126 8.85 17.07 14.91
CA ALA A 126 9.53 18.18 14.26
C ALA A 126 9.57 18.12 12.73
N VAL A 127 8.86 17.22 12.04
CA VAL A 127 8.90 17.15 10.57
C VAL A 127 8.28 18.41 9.95
N GLU A 128 9.09 19.18 9.21
CA GLU A 128 8.64 20.38 8.48
C GLU A 128 8.90 20.30 6.97
N GLY A 129 9.84 19.45 6.54
CA GLY A 129 10.14 19.25 5.13
C GLY A 129 10.59 17.84 4.83
N VAL A 130 10.63 17.52 3.53
CA VAL A 130 11.15 16.25 3.03
C VAL A 130 12.00 16.48 1.78
N GLU A 131 13.08 15.73 1.68
CA GLU A 131 13.90 15.62 0.48
C GLU A 131 13.75 14.21 -0.08
N ILE A 132 13.35 14.11 -1.35
CA ILE A 132 13.33 12.86 -2.11
C ILE A 132 14.52 12.84 -3.04
N MET A 133 15.25 11.73 -3.01
CA MET A 133 16.40 11.52 -3.86
C MET A 133 16.30 10.17 -4.58
N ILE A 134 16.49 10.19 -5.89
CA ILE A 134 16.85 8.97 -6.63
C ILE A 134 18.35 8.79 -6.49
N ALA A 135 18.77 7.87 -5.63
CA ALA A 135 20.16 7.75 -5.19
C ALA A 135 21.01 6.88 -6.12
N SER A 136 20.42 5.83 -6.68
CA SER A 136 21.11 4.91 -7.59
C SER A 136 20.13 4.19 -8.50
N SER A 137 20.63 3.71 -9.63
CA SER A 137 19.93 2.84 -10.57
C SER A 137 20.95 2.17 -11.49
N CYS A 138 20.61 1.06 -12.13
CA CYS A 138 21.44 0.47 -13.19
C CYS A 138 20.70 0.37 -14.52
N PRO A 139 21.40 0.57 -15.65
CA PRO A 139 20.79 0.43 -16.96
C PRO A 139 20.52 -1.04 -17.26
N VAL A 140 19.33 -1.32 -17.78
CA VAL A 140 18.91 -2.67 -18.16
C VAL A 140 18.19 -2.64 -19.50
N ARG A 141 17.91 -3.83 -20.05
CA ARG A 141 17.04 -3.95 -21.21
C ARG A 141 15.60 -3.69 -20.79
N GLU A 142 14.83 -3.10 -21.70
CA GLU A 142 13.38 -2.97 -21.55
C GLU A 142 12.75 -4.34 -21.29
N LYS A 143 11.77 -4.38 -20.40
CA LYS A 143 10.99 -5.59 -20.11
C LYS A 143 9.62 -5.45 -20.73
N VAL A 144 9.19 -6.51 -21.41
CA VAL A 144 7.79 -6.64 -21.82
C VAL A 144 6.94 -6.78 -20.56
N VAL A 145 5.89 -5.97 -20.45
CA VAL A 145 4.90 -6.08 -19.37
C VAL A 145 4.10 -7.36 -19.58
N THR A 146 4.21 -8.31 -18.64
CA THR A 146 3.59 -9.64 -18.76
C THR A 146 2.47 -9.88 -17.75
N LEU A 147 2.40 -9.08 -16.68
CA LEU A 147 1.38 -9.21 -15.63
C LEU A 147 0.17 -8.36 -15.98
N VAL A 148 -1.02 -8.95 -15.88
CA VAL A 148 -2.29 -8.27 -16.16
C VAL A 148 -3.22 -8.46 -14.98
N GLY A 149 -3.78 -7.36 -14.46
CA GLY A 149 -4.81 -7.37 -13.44
C GLY A 149 -6.21 -7.51 -14.06
N SER A 150 -7.07 -8.29 -13.42
CA SER A 150 -8.48 -8.45 -13.80
C SER A 150 -9.38 -8.60 -12.57
N ASP A 151 -10.69 -8.57 -12.81
CA ASP A 151 -11.73 -8.85 -11.82
C ASP A 151 -11.61 -8.05 -10.52
N LEU A 152 -11.15 -6.78 -10.60
CA LEU A 152 -11.02 -5.92 -9.42
C LEU A 152 -12.40 -5.69 -8.79
N GLN A 153 -12.56 -6.12 -7.54
CA GLN A 153 -13.74 -5.90 -6.72
C GLN A 153 -13.34 -5.11 -5.47
N ILE A 154 -14.17 -4.13 -5.13
CA ILE A 154 -14.01 -3.32 -3.92
C ILE A 154 -15.34 -3.33 -3.19
N SER A 155 -15.31 -3.75 -1.92
CA SER A 155 -16.47 -3.69 -1.04
C SER A 155 -16.12 -3.02 0.28
N ARG A 156 -17.12 -2.41 0.91
CA ARG A 156 -16.96 -1.80 2.24
C ARG A 156 -17.28 -2.85 3.30
N GLY A 157 -16.27 -3.19 4.09
CA GLY A 157 -16.39 -4.01 5.27
C GLY A 157 -16.92 -3.23 6.48
N LYS A 158 -17.12 -3.93 7.58
CA LYS A 158 -17.43 -3.31 8.88
C LYS A 158 -16.18 -2.63 9.45
N GLY A 159 -16.38 -1.62 10.30
CA GLY A 159 -15.27 -0.97 11.01
C GLY A 159 -14.41 -0.04 10.14
N GLY A 160 -14.92 0.42 9.00
CA GLY A 160 -14.21 1.36 8.13
C GLY A 160 -13.09 0.73 7.31
N PHE A 161 -13.16 -0.56 7.01
CA PHE A 161 -12.21 -1.22 6.10
C PHE A 161 -12.80 -1.39 4.71
N LEU A 162 -12.00 -1.20 3.67
CA LEU A 162 -12.25 -1.72 2.34
C LEU A 162 -11.74 -3.16 2.27
N HIS A 163 -12.52 -4.04 1.66
CA HIS A 163 -12.06 -5.34 1.18
C HIS A 163 -11.87 -5.23 -0.33
N ILE A 164 -10.65 -5.49 -0.77
CA ILE A 164 -10.25 -5.35 -2.16
C ILE A 164 -9.72 -6.69 -2.61
N SER A 165 -10.24 -7.18 -3.72
CA SER A 165 -9.80 -8.44 -4.33
C SER A 165 -9.72 -8.29 -5.83
N GLY A 166 -8.96 -9.15 -6.47
CA GLY A 166 -8.89 -9.25 -7.91
C GLY A 166 -7.99 -10.40 -8.30
N LYS A 167 -7.60 -10.43 -9.57
CA LYS A 167 -6.74 -11.47 -10.10
C LYS A 167 -5.55 -10.89 -10.83
N VAL A 168 -4.49 -11.68 -10.88
CA VAL A 168 -3.27 -11.40 -11.64
C VAL A 168 -3.01 -12.59 -12.55
N THR A 169 -2.88 -12.33 -13.85
CA THR A 169 -2.48 -13.32 -14.84
C THR A 169 -1.06 -13.03 -15.31
N ASN A 170 -0.20 -14.05 -15.35
CA ASN A 170 1.08 -13.98 -16.03
C ASN A 170 0.93 -14.38 -17.49
N ARG A 171 0.90 -13.41 -18.40
CA ARG A 171 0.85 -13.64 -19.86
C ARG A 171 2.23 -13.78 -20.50
N GLY A 172 3.28 -13.82 -19.68
CA GLY A 172 4.66 -13.97 -20.12
C GLY A 172 5.02 -15.42 -20.41
N THR A 173 6.28 -15.62 -20.82
CA THR A 173 6.88 -16.94 -21.05
C THR A 173 7.79 -17.40 -19.91
N LYS A 174 7.91 -16.60 -18.84
CA LYS A 174 8.71 -16.90 -17.64
C LYS A 174 7.86 -16.74 -16.39
N GLY A 175 8.08 -17.59 -15.40
CA GLY A 175 7.48 -17.46 -14.08
C GLY A 175 8.01 -16.25 -13.31
N HIS A 176 7.28 -15.84 -12.28
CA HIS A 176 7.70 -14.83 -11.31
C HIS A 176 7.70 -15.41 -9.89
N ASP A 177 8.86 -15.47 -9.26
CA ASP A 177 8.99 -15.98 -7.88
C ASP A 177 8.24 -15.11 -6.86
N LEU A 178 8.17 -13.81 -7.13
CA LEU A 178 7.48 -12.84 -6.29
C LEU A 178 6.91 -11.71 -7.15
N VAL A 179 5.61 -11.48 -7.03
CA VAL A 179 4.86 -10.40 -7.65
C VAL A 179 4.35 -9.47 -6.55
N LYS A 180 4.72 -8.20 -6.62
CA LYS A 180 4.13 -7.16 -5.77
C LYS A 180 2.94 -6.55 -6.49
N VAL A 181 1.74 -6.85 -6.01
CA VAL A 181 0.50 -6.19 -6.43
C VAL A 181 0.39 -4.88 -5.67
N ILE A 182 0.26 -3.78 -6.39
CA ILE A 182 0.20 -2.45 -5.82
C ILE A 182 -1.18 -1.86 -6.14
N LEU A 183 -1.90 -1.39 -5.13
CA LEU A 183 -3.16 -0.69 -5.30
C LEU A 183 -2.92 0.79 -5.06
N LYS A 184 -3.12 1.61 -6.09
CA LYS A 184 -2.98 3.07 -6.05
C LYS A 184 -4.36 3.71 -6.01
N PHE A 185 -4.67 4.38 -4.90
CA PHE A 185 -5.91 5.13 -4.74
C PHE A 185 -5.67 6.58 -5.15
N THR A 186 -6.47 7.10 -6.07
CA THR A 186 -6.37 8.51 -6.48
C THR A 186 -7.67 9.25 -6.28
N GLY A 187 -7.56 10.55 -6.01
CA GLY A 187 -8.68 11.46 -5.78
C GLY A 187 -9.29 11.95 -7.09
N ARG A 188 -10.04 13.06 -7.02
CA ARG A 188 -10.78 13.59 -8.18
C ARG A 188 -9.87 14.28 -9.20
N GLU A 189 -8.75 14.82 -8.74
CA GLU A 189 -7.81 15.58 -9.57
C GLU A 189 -6.63 14.70 -10.00
N GLY A 190 -6.70 13.39 -9.74
CA GLY A 190 -5.63 12.42 -10.03
C GLY A 190 -4.53 12.37 -8.98
N GLU A 191 -4.68 13.11 -7.88
CA GLU A 191 -3.75 13.11 -6.76
C GLU A 191 -3.75 11.76 -6.03
N ILE A 192 -2.58 11.30 -5.58
CA ILE A 192 -2.48 10.04 -4.84
C ILE A 192 -3.01 10.26 -3.41
N ILE A 193 -3.98 9.43 -3.02
CA ILE A 193 -4.64 9.47 -1.71
C ILE A 193 -4.05 8.42 -0.76
N ASP A 194 -3.77 7.22 -1.26
CA ASP A 194 -3.03 6.20 -0.51
C ASP A 194 -2.53 5.12 -1.47
N MET A 195 -1.73 4.23 -0.90
CA MET A 195 -1.17 3.08 -1.58
C MET A 195 -1.04 1.89 -0.64
N VAL A 196 -1.39 0.71 -1.15
CA VAL A 196 -1.11 -0.54 -0.45
C VAL A 196 -0.45 -1.54 -1.38
N SER A 197 0.22 -2.52 -0.79
CA SER A 197 0.82 -3.61 -1.53
C SER A 197 0.43 -4.95 -0.94
N HIS A 198 0.27 -5.92 -1.82
CA HIS A 198 0.09 -7.34 -1.51
C HIS A 198 1.11 -8.14 -2.31
N TYR A 199 1.54 -9.28 -1.78
CA TYR A 199 2.56 -10.10 -2.42
C TYR A 199 1.96 -11.46 -2.81
N LEU A 200 2.23 -11.87 -4.05
CA LEU A 200 1.97 -13.22 -4.53
C LEU A 200 3.31 -13.88 -4.80
N SER A 201 3.51 -15.09 -4.31
CA SER A 201 4.69 -15.90 -4.65
C SER A 201 4.42 -16.73 -5.90
N ASP A 202 5.45 -17.15 -6.62
CA ASP A 202 5.40 -18.22 -7.64
C ASP A 202 4.22 -18.14 -8.62
N LEU A 203 4.29 -17.26 -9.63
CA LEU A 203 3.26 -17.14 -10.67
C LEU A 203 3.81 -17.60 -12.02
N GLU A 204 3.48 -18.83 -12.42
CA GLU A 204 4.00 -19.48 -13.63
C GLU A 204 3.40 -18.89 -14.93
N PRO A 205 4.02 -19.12 -16.10
CA PRO A 205 3.47 -18.71 -17.40
C PRO A 205 2.04 -19.22 -17.63
N GLY A 206 1.13 -18.32 -17.95
CA GLY A 206 -0.29 -18.61 -18.17
C GLY A 206 -1.11 -18.78 -16.89
N GLU A 207 -0.48 -18.77 -15.70
CA GLU A 207 -1.17 -18.90 -14.43
C GLU A 207 -1.95 -17.62 -14.08
N GLU A 208 -3.12 -17.82 -13.46
CA GLU A 208 -3.93 -16.78 -12.86
C GLU A 208 -4.01 -17.03 -11.35
N ARG A 209 -3.84 -15.97 -10.55
CA ARG A 209 -3.95 -16.05 -9.09
C ARG A 209 -4.75 -14.89 -8.52
N GLU A 210 -5.55 -15.19 -7.50
CA GLU A 210 -6.32 -14.19 -6.78
C GLU A 210 -5.44 -13.46 -5.74
N PHE A 211 -5.70 -12.18 -5.55
CA PHE A 211 -5.22 -11.42 -4.40
C PHE A 211 -6.41 -10.89 -3.62
N ALA A 212 -6.26 -10.77 -2.31
CA ALA A 212 -7.22 -10.13 -1.44
C ALA A 212 -6.50 -9.38 -0.30
N CYS A 213 -6.91 -8.15 -0.04
CA CYS A 213 -6.40 -7.35 1.06
C CYS A 213 -7.51 -6.54 1.73
N SER A 214 -7.28 -6.19 2.99
CA SER A 214 -8.12 -5.25 3.73
C SER A 214 -7.34 -3.98 4.03
N TRP A 215 -7.97 -2.82 3.85
CA TRP A 215 -7.34 -1.51 4.05
C TRP A 215 -8.28 -0.55 4.78
N GLU A 216 -7.76 0.24 5.71
CA GLU A 216 -8.53 1.24 6.46
C GLU A 216 -8.96 2.37 5.52
N GLU A 217 -10.27 2.53 5.28
CA GLU A 217 -10.83 3.53 4.37
C GLU A 217 -10.52 4.94 4.85
N ARG A 218 -9.81 5.71 4.03
CA ARG A 218 -9.47 7.12 4.29
C ARG A 218 -10.40 8.14 3.63
N GLY A 219 -11.40 7.67 2.89
CA GLY A 219 -12.26 8.51 2.05
C GLY A 219 -11.47 9.25 0.94
N GLY A 220 -12.13 10.12 0.20
CA GLY A 220 -11.51 11.04 -0.77
C GLY A 220 -11.04 10.43 -2.09
N TRP A 221 -10.79 9.12 -2.17
CA TRP A 221 -10.45 8.44 -3.41
C TRP A 221 -11.66 8.30 -4.34
N THR A 222 -11.40 8.28 -5.66
CA THR A 222 -12.39 8.06 -6.71
C THR A 222 -12.03 6.92 -7.63
N THR A 223 -10.75 6.62 -7.80
CA THR A 223 -10.29 5.49 -8.61
C THR A 223 -9.26 4.66 -7.85
N VAL A 224 -9.19 3.38 -8.23
CA VAL A 224 -8.16 2.44 -7.78
C VAL A 224 -7.52 1.83 -9.00
N GLU A 225 -6.21 1.97 -9.12
CA GLU A 225 -5.40 1.36 -10.16
C GLU A 225 -4.60 0.18 -9.59
N VAL A 226 -4.51 -0.91 -10.34
CA VAL A 226 -3.68 -2.08 -9.99
C VAL A 226 -2.39 -2.02 -10.81
N LEU A 227 -1.27 -1.99 -10.11
CA LEU A 227 0.08 -1.91 -10.66
C LEU A 227 0.91 -3.11 -10.19
N PHE A 228 2.03 -3.39 -10.87
CA PHE A 228 2.89 -4.54 -10.58
C PHE A 228 4.38 -4.16 -10.52
N ASP A 229 5.11 -4.78 -9.59
CA ASP A 229 6.57 -4.73 -9.51
C ASP A 229 7.20 -6.11 -9.23
#